data_AF-A0A956SF17-F1
#
_entry.id   AF-A0A956SF17-F1
#
_cell.length_a   1.000
_cell.length_b   1.000
_cell.length_c   1.000
_cell.angle_alpha   90.00
_cell.angle_beta   90.00
_cell.angle_gamma   90.00
#
_symmetry.space_group_name_H-M   'P 1'
#
loop_
_entity.id
_entity.type
_entity.pdbx_description
1 polymer ?
#
loop_
_entity_poly.entity_id
_entity_poly.type
_entity_poly.pdbx_seq_one_letter_code
_entity_poly.pdbx_strand_id
1 'polypeptide(L)'
;MGKFPQRNDQKGPKPPAATRGTDPAGLVAALREPRLWVALILALGVTWLHEGEVVPWRNEFFYLIRLFRTYQPSYIPVDWTLAGGAPEHFAFNHVFGLLGFVLPPPAVAWTGRLLVWTSNLALLLLLARRLGVGPFLTLGSLVVWIGWGQSLVADSWVLGTFEAKCISYAFLFAALLPLLDGRLRPAGFLVGLAFTFHPSVGLWGGVAVFAVIVLELSGRFRAEPPRWTEGVVAAGLALLGAAPGLFATVPMVLSEHAATLSDWELMTRVKMPHHLDPETWPLRILAVLPLLLAYLGVHAWQSKRPAWRRLFAFQVAIALPFFAGLLLREMESYQLLSYFPFRLFPLLTPLFFLFALVESASRGASGFHRASVVLAGVALLSLPEPFSSYSHAVHRRIDPTDDLPADLAECYSWIGTNLPETAQGIAPPGLDREFWYRAERGLVVCSEFQTYDRLSEWRRRVELLGGEMLVGPKRRPSLTRHFESIPQEEMRSIVDDLSPDFLVTAAQYEWPVAHQAGAYKVYLIPAID
;
A
#
# COMPACT_ATOMS: atom_id res chain seq x y z
N MET A 1 -36.85 58.57 -25.53
CA MET A 1 -36.31 58.05 -24.26
C MET A 1 -37.25 56.96 -23.74
N GLY A 2 -36.97 55.70 -24.04
CA GLY A 2 -37.79 54.56 -23.62
C GLY A 2 -37.26 53.96 -22.31
N LYS A 3 -38.12 53.83 -21.29
CA LYS A 3 -37.80 53.18 -20.01
C LYS A 3 -37.75 51.67 -20.22
N PHE A 4 -36.58 51.06 -19.96
CA PHE A 4 -36.44 49.61 -19.89
C PHE A 4 -37.16 49.06 -18.65
N PRO A 5 -37.85 47.91 -18.75
CA PRO A 5 -38.52 47.27 -17.62
C PRO A 5 -37.49 46.70 -16.64
N GLN A 6 -37.65 47.03 -15.36
CA GLN A 6 -36.88 46.46 -14.27
C GLN A 6 -37.10 44.95 -14.19
N ARG A 7 -36.01 44.18 -14.31
CA ARG A 7 -36.00 42.74 -14.07
C ARG A 7 -36.30 42.52 -12.58
N ASN A 8 -37.46 41.93 -12.30
CA ASN A 8 -37.79 41.45 -10.96
C ASN A 8 -36.86 40.28 -10.62
N ASP A 9 -35.83 40.57 -9.80
CA ASP A 9 -34.98 39.56 -9.18
C ASP A 9 -35.80 38.76 -8.18
N GLN A 10 -36.55 37.76 -8.68
CA GLN A 10 -37.09 36.71 -7.84
C GLN A 10 -35.91 35.99 -7.20
N LYS A 11 -35.64 36.32 -5.93
CA LYS A 11 -34.73 35.58 -5.07
C LYS A 11 -35.19 34.13 -5.05
N GLY A 12 -34.53 33.28 -5.85
CA GLY A 12 -34.72 31.84 -5.81
C GLY A 12 -34.57 31.33 -4.37
N PRO A 13 -35.19 30.19 -4.03
CA PRO A 13 -35.17 29.63 -2.69
C PRO A 13 -33.72 29.59 -2.19
N LYS A 14 -33.50 30.24 -1.04
CA LYS A 14 -32.20 30.30 -0.39
C LYS A 14 -31.74 28.85 -0.22
N PRO A 15 -30.62 28.43 -0.82
CA PRO A 15 -30.15 27.06 -0.69
C PRO A 15 -30.05 26.75 0.82
N PRO A 16 -30.50 25.56 1.26
CA PRO A 16 -30.53 25.22 2.67
C PRO A 16 -29.17 25.55 3.26
N ALA A 17 -29.17 26.36 4.32
CA ALA A 17 -27.93 26.74 5.00
C ALA A 17 -27.16 25.44 5.22
N ALA A 18 -25.92 25.39 4.75
CA ALA A 18 -25.05 24.25 4.98
C ALA A 18 -24.88 24.13 6.49
N THR A 19 -25.77 23.34 7.10
CA THR A 19 -25.73 22.97 8.51
C THR A 19 -24.31 22.54 8.76
N ARG A 20 -23.63 23.12 9.76
CA ARG A 20 -22.27 22.77 10.18
C ARG A 20 -22.24 21.28 10.53
N GLY A 21 -22.10 20.48 9.49
CA GLY A 21 -22.53 19.09 9.47
C GLY A 21 -21.38 18.20 9.85
N THR A 22 -21.01 18.22 11.14
CA THR A 22 -20.23 17.17 11.81
C THR A 22 -20.43 17.22 13.32
N ASP A 23 -21.65 17.49 13.78
CA ASP A 23 -22.11 16.79 14.99
C ASP A 23 -21.95 15.28 14.69
N PRO A 24 -21.43 14.44 15.59
CA PRO A 24 -21.56 12.98 15.50
C PRO A 24 -22.92 12.52 14.95
N ALA A 25 -24.00 13.24 15.27
CA ALA A 25 -25.33 13.05 14.70
C ALA A 25 -25.38 13.11 13.16
N GLY A 26 -24.60 13.99 12.52
CA GLY A 26 -24.53 14.14 11.06
C GLY A 26 -23.80 12.98 10.36
N LEU A 27 -22.76 12.42 10.98
CA LEU A 27 -22.10 11.21 10.48
C LEU A 27 -23.05 10.00 10.60
N VAL A 28 -23.69 9.86 11.77
CA VAL A 28 -24.70 8.82 12.02
C VAL A 28 -25.87 8.96 11.04
N ALA A 29 -26.33 10.18 10.75
CA ALA A 29 -27.37 10.42 9.77
C ALA A 29 -26.93 10.05 8.34
N ALA A 30 -25.69 10.33 7.95
CA ALA A 30 -25.16 9.92 6.65
C ALA A 30 -25.13 8.38 6.53
N LEU A 31 -24.74 7.69 7.59
CA LEU A 31 -24.76 6.22 7.66
C LEU A 31 -26.19 5.64 7.67
N ARG A 32 -27.25 6.45 7.77
CA ARG A 32 -28.64 5.99 7.63
C ARG A 32 -29.18 6.14 6.21
N GLU A 33 -28.43 6.75 5.28
CA GLU A 33 -28.90 6.96 3.91
C GLU A 33 -28.80 5.64 3.11
N PRO A 34 -29.92 5.07 2.61
CA PRO A 34 -29.90 3.79 1.91
C PRO A 34 -29.03 3.79 0.65
N ARG A 35 -28.96 4.93 -0.05
CA ARG A 35 -28.13 5.10 -1.25
C ARG A 35 -26.64 4.94 -0.96
N LEU A 36 -26.19 5.33 0.23
CA LEU A 36 -24.81 5.15 0.66
C LEU A 36 -24.47 3.66 0.80
N TRP A 37 -25.36 2.89 1.42
CA TRP A 37 -25.18 1.45 1.59
C TRP A 37 -25.20 0.69 0.27
N VAL A 38 -26.12 1.05 -0.64
CA VAL A 38 -26.14 0.44 -1.98
C VAL A 38 -24.83 0.73 -2.71
N ALA A 39 -24.34 1.98 -2.69
CA ALA A 39 -23.06 2.32 -3.30
C ALA A 39 -21.88 1.59 -2.64
N LEU A 40 -21.89 1.42 -1.31
CA LEU A 40 -20.87 0.67 -0.58
C LEU A 40 -20.85 -0.81 -0.97
N ILE A 41 -22.01 -1.47 -1.02
CA ILE A 41 -22.13 -2.88 -1.42
C ILE A 41 -21.65 -3.07 -2.87
N LEU A 42 -22.03 -2.17 -3.78
CA LEU A 42 -21.55 -2.23 -5.16
C LEU A 42 -20.04 -1.98 -5.25
N ALA A 43 -19.50 -1.03 -4.48
CA ALA A 43 -18.07 -0.79 -4.42
C ALA A 43 -17.31 -2.00 -3.86
N LEU A 44 -17.86 -2.68 -2.84
CA LEU A 44 -17.33 -3.95 -2.34
C LEU A 44 -17.36 -5.04 -3.41
N GLY A 45 -18.43 -5.13 -4.20
CA GLY A 45 -18.51 -6.06 -5.33
C GLY A 45 -17.44 -5.78 -6.39
N VAL A 46 -17.22 -4.52 -6.74
CA VAL A 46 -16.15 -4.11 -7.68
C VAL A 46 -14.77 -4.43 -7.11
N THR A 47 -14.53 -4.13 -5.84
CA THR A 47 -13.27 -4.46 -5.16
C THR A 47 -13.06 -5.98 -5.09
N TRP A 48 -14.09 -6.76 -4.79
CA TRP A 48 -14.02 -8.23 -4.84
C TRP A 48 -13.64 -8.71 -6.23
N LEU A 49 -14.27 -8.17 -7.28
CA LEU A 49 -13.95 -8.53 -8.66
C LEU A 49 -12.51 -8.20 -9.05
N HIS A 50 -11.91 -7.13 -8.51
CA HIS A 50 -10.53 -6.74 -8.85
C HIS A 50 -9.47 -7.37 -7.92
N GLU A 51 -9.70 -7.33 -6.61
CA GLU A 51 -8.72 -7.65 -5.55
C GLU A 51 -9.05 -8.95 -4.79
N GLY A 52 -10.16 -9.62 -5.09
CA GLY A 52 -10.59 -10.89 -4.48
C GLY A 52 -9.80 -12.12 -4.94
N GLU A 53 -8.48 -12.01 -5.05
CA GLU A 53 -7.58 -13.11 -5.38
C GLU A 53 -7.52 -14.13 -4.23
N VAL A 54 -7.18 -15.39 -4.54
CA VAL A 54 -7.11 -16.47 -3.55
C VAL A 54 -6.12 -16.11 -2.44
N VAL A 55 -6.47 -16.42 -1.20
CA VAL A 55 -5.62 -16.17 -0.02
C VAL A 55 -4.70 -17.38 0.20
N PRO A 56 -3.40 -17.17 0.51
CA PRO A 56 -2.69 -15.88 0.57
C PRO A 56 -2.38 -15.30 -0.83
N TRP A 57 -2.34 -13.98 -0.92
CA TRP A 57 -1.93 -13.27 -2.14
C TRP A 57 -0.88 -12.20 -1.88
N ARG A 58 0.05 -12.01 -2.83
CA ARG A 58 1.10 -10.96 -2.79
C ARG A 58 1.84 -10.92 -1.44
N ASN A 59 1.66 -9.86 -0.67
CA ASN A 59 2.38 -9.65 0.58
C ASN A 59 1.82 -10.48 1.73
N GLU A 60 0.63 -11.07 1.59
CA GLU A 60 0.05 -11.95 2.61
C GLU A 60 0.89 -13.20 2.82
N PHE A 61 1.62 -13.64 1.79
CA PHE A 61 2.59 -14.73 1.92
C PHE A 61 3.59 -14.49 3.05
N PHE A 62 3.85 -13.23 3.41
CA PHE A 62 4.78 -12.87 4.47
C PHE A 62 4.10 -12.25 5.69
N TYR A 63 3.23 -11.26 5.47
CA TYR A 63 2.68 -10.47 6.57
C TYR A 63 1.73 -11.27 7.46
N LEU A 64 0.96 -12.21 6.91
CA LEU A 64 0.12 -13.07 7.76
C LEU A 64 0.98 -14.00 8.63
N ILE A 65 2.02 -14.60 8.06
CA ILE A 65 2.92 -15.48 8.82
C ILE A 65 3.58 -14.70 9.98
N ARG A 66 4.07 -13.48 9.71
CA ARG A 66 4.61 -12.60 10.77
C ARG A 66 3.58 -12.22 11.82
N LEU A 67 2.35 -11.93 11.40
CA LEU A 67 1.24 -11.62 12.30
C LEU A 67 0.97 -12.80 13.25
N PHE A 68 0.98 -14.04 12.77
CA PHE A 68 0.79 -15.23 13.61
C PHE A 68 1.98 -15.45 14.56
N ARG A 69 3.22 -15.34 14.05
CA ARG A 69 4.44 -15.50 14.88
C ARG A 69 4.51 -14.53 16.05
N THR A 70 3.85 -13.38 15.97
CA THR A 70 3.83 -12.36 17.03
C THR A 70 3.34 -12.93 18.37
N TYR A 71 2.37 -13.84 18.35
CA TYR A 71 1.86 -14.50 19.55
C TYR A 71 2.10 -16.03 19.59
N GLN A 72 2.65 -16.58 18.51
CA GLN A 72 3.00 -18.00 18.39
C GLN A 72 4.46 -18.11 17.94
N PRO A 73 5.44 -17.81 18.82
CA PRO A 73 6.85 -17.78 18.43
C PRO A 73 7.38 -19.17 18.01
N SER A 74 6.72 -20.25 18.43
CA SER A 74 7.00 -21.62 18.00
C SER A 74 6.55 -21.91 16.57
N TYR A 75 5.71 -21.06 15.96
CA TYR A 75 5.31 -21.22 14.56
C TYR A 75 6.50 -20.86 13.67
N ILE A 76 7.08 -21.87 13.02
CA ILE A 76 8.27 -21.77 12.17
C ILE A 76 9.46 -21.14 12.94
N PRO A 77 9.98 -21.82 13.98
CA PRO A 77 10.83 -21.20 14.99
C PRO A 77 12.22 -20.83 14.47
N VAL A 78 12.73 -21.57 13.48
CA VAL A 78 14.11 -21.48 12.97
C VAL A 78 14.26 -20.67 11.67
N ASP A 79 13.19 -20.05 11.18
CA ASP A 79 13.27 -19.28 9.93
C ASP A 79 14.08 -17.99 10.07
N TRP A 80 15.12 -17.85 9.23
CA TRP A 80 16.05 -16.72 9.29
C TRP A 80 15.39 -15.39 8.90
N THR A 81 14.56 -15.40 7.83
CA THR A 81 13.89 -14.20 7.30
C THR A 81 12.82 -13.69 8.28
N LEU A 82 12.14 -14.59 8.97
CA LEU A 82 11.09 -14.28 9.93
C LEU A 82 11.62 -14.04 11.35
N ALA A 83 12.90 -14.30 11.64
CA ALA A 83 13.51 -14.09 12.96
C ALA A 83 13.56 -12.61 13.42
N GLY A 84 13.42 -11.65 12.49
CA GLY A 84 13.41 -10.21 12.81
C GLY A 84 12.06 -9.71 13.35
N GLY A 85 12.09 -8.69 14.22
CA GLY A 85 10.91 -8.18 14.94
C GLY A 85 9.87 -7.39 14.13
N ALA A 86 10.09 -7.14 12.84
CA ALA A 86 9.18 -6.41 11.95
C ALA A 86 8.66 -5.06 12.52
N PRO A 87 9.54 -4.18 13.02
CA PRO A 87 9.13 -2.98 13.76
C PRO A 87 8.18 -2.07 12.97
N GLU A 88 8.29 -2.05 11.65
CA GLU A 88 7.43 -1.28 10.75
C GLU A 88 5.98 -1.79 10.66
N HIS A 89 5.71 -3.01 11.15
CA HIS A 89 4.40 -3.65 11.24
C HIS A 89 3.96 -3.90 12.68
N PHE A 90 4.67 -3.36 13.67
CA PHE A 90 4.48 -3.68 15.09
C PHE A 90 3.03 -3.59 15.57
N ALA A 91 2.37 -2.45 15.37
CA ALA A 91 1.00 -2.25 15.84
C ALA A 91 -0.01 -3.14 15.09
N PHE A 92 0.18 -3.33 13.79
CA PHE A 92 -0.67 -4.23 12.99
C PHE A 92 -0.59 -5.67 13.52
N ASN A 93 0.64 -6.16 13.71
CA ASN A 93 0.92 -7.50 14.22
C ASN A 93 0.31 -7.73 15.61
N HIS A 94 0.41 -6.76 16.52
CA HIS A 94 -0.14 -6.92 17.87
C HIS A 94 -1.66 -6.82 17.91
N VAL A 95 -2.25 -5.90 17.14
CA VAL A 95 -3.72 -5.73 17.12
C VAL A 95 -4.40 -6.92 16.45
N PHE A 96 -3.89 -7.35 15.29
CA PHE A 96 -4.54 -8.39 14.49
C PHE A 96 -3.98 -9.79 14.72
N GLY A 97 -2.79 -9.93 15.30
CA GLY A 97 -2.21 -11.21 15.72
C GLY A 97 -3.08 -11.97 16.71
N LEU A 98 -3.87 -11.25 17.52
CA LEU A 98 -4.85 -11.85 18.42
C LEU A 98 -5.91 -12.69 17.69
N LEU A 99 -6.21 -12.39 16.42
CA LEU A 99 -7.13 -13.19 15.62
C LEU A 99 -6.56 -14.59 15.32
N GLY A 100 -5.23 -14.72 15.29
CA GLY A 100 -4.55 -16.00 15.07
C GLY A 100 -4.75 -17.01 16.19
N PHE A 101 -5.27 -16.60 17.35
CA PHE A 101 -5.68 -17.54 18.41
C PHE A 101 -6.98 -18.29 18.11
N VAL A 102 -7.82 -17.73 17.24
CA VAL A 102 -9.19 -18.22 17.03
C VAL A 102 -9.51 -18.55 15.58
N LEU A 103 -8.71 -18.05 14.63
CA LEU A 103 -8.90 -18.22 13.19
C LEU A 103 -7.62 -18.73 12.52
N PRO A 104 -7.71 -19.64 11.54
CA PRO A 104 -6.57 -20.03 10.72
C PRO A 104 -6.12 -18.87 9.80
N PRO A 105 -4.88 -18.88 9.28
CA PRO A 105 -4.35 -17.77 8.48
C PRO A 105 -5.23 -17.32 7.31
N PRO A 106 -5.84 -18.23 6.51
CA PRO A 106 -6.72 -17.80 5.43
C PRO A 106 -7.98 -17.06 5.90
N ALA A 107 -8.55 -17.47 7.04
CA ALA A 107 -9.73 -16.83 7.61
C ALA A 107 -9.40 -15.43 8.19
N VAL A 108 -8.21 -15.28 8.80
CA VAL A 108 -7.70 -13.97 9.24
C VAL A 108 -7.55 -13.04 8.05
N ALA A 109 -6.95 -13.50 6.95
CA ALA A 109 -6.77 -12.67 5.76
C ALA A 109 -8.09 -12.20 5.17
N TRP A 110 -9.05 -13.10 4.95
CA TRP A 110 -10.36 -12.73 4.39
C TRP A 110 -11.13 -11.77 5.30
N THR A 111 -11.11 -12.03 6.61
CA THR A 111 -11.72 -11.13 7.60
C THR A 111 -11.08 -9.74 7.54
N GLY A 112 -9.75 -9.71 7.48
CA GLY A 112 -8.97 -8.49 7.38
C GLY A 112 -9.19 -7.73 6.08
N ARG A 113 -9.27 -8.41 4.93
CA ARG A 113 -9.62 -7.81 3.63
C ARG A 113 -11.01 -7.17 3.67
N LEU A 114 -12.03 -7.89 4.16
CA LEU A 114 -13.38 -7.34 4.29
C LEU A 114 -13.43 -6.11 5.20
N LEU A 115 -12.71 -6.14 6.33
CA LEU A 115 -12.58 -5.01 7.23
C LEU A 115 -11.92 -3.80 6.54
N VAL A 116 -10.78 -4.01 5.89
CA VAL A 116 -10.04 -2.99 5.15
C VAL A 116 -10.89 -2.39 4.04
N TRP A 117 -11.52 -3.23 3.22
CA TRP A 117 -12.32 -2.77 2.08
C TRP A 117 -13.52 -1.97 2.57
N THR A 118 -14.27 -2.50 3.53
CA THR A 118 -15.47 -1.84 4.06
C THR A 118 -15.11 -0.49 4.68
N SER A 119 -14.09 -0.45 5.54
CA SER A 119 -13.68 0.79 6.22
C SER A 119 -13.17 1.85 5.24
N ASN A 120 -12.25 1.50 4.33
CA ASN A 120 -11.70 2.44 3.37
C ASN A 120 -12.78 2.94 2.39
N LEU A 121 -13.59 2.05 1.81
CA LEU A 121 -14.64 2.45 0.86
C LEU A 121 -15.71 3.32 1.53
N ALA A 122 -16.13 2.99 2.76
CA ALA A 122 -17.07 3.82 3.51
C ALA A 122 -16.50 5.22 3.77
N LEU A 123 -15.24 5.32 4.18
CA LEU A 123 -14.56 6.60 4.40
C LEU A 123 -14.40 7.40 3.10
N LEU A 124 -14.10 6.75 1.98
CA LEU A 124 -14.04 7.39 0.66
C LEU A 124 -15.41 7.92 0.21
N LEU A 125 -16.49 7.15 0.43
CA LEU A 125 -17.86 7.61 0.17
C LEU A 125 -18.23 8.82 1.04
N LEU A 126 -17.84 8.81 2.31
CA LEU A 126 -18.05 9.94 3.23
C LEU A 126 -17.22 11.17 2.84
N LEU A 127 -15.96 10.99 2.43
CA LEU A 127 -15.09 12.06 1.94
C LEU A 127 -15.66 12.68 0.68
N ALA A 128 -16.06 11.87 -0.30
CA ALA A 128 -16.67 12.33 -1.54
C ALA A 128 -17.97 13.11 -1.26
N ARG A 129 -18.83 12.59 -0.37
CA ARG A 129 -20.02 13.32 0.11
C ARG A 129 -19.65 14.67 0.72
N ARG A 130 -18.59 14.72 1.53
CA ARG A 130 -18.12 15.96 2.15
C ARG A 130 -17.65 17.00 1.13
N LEU A 131 -17.08 16.53 0.03
CA LEU A 131 -16.70 17.33 -1.14
C LEU A 131 -17.91 17.70 -2.03
N GLY A 132 -19.07 17.09 -1.74
CA GLY A 132 -20.37 17.29 -2.38
C GLY A 132 -20.59 16.45 -3.64
N VAL A 133 -19.93 15.31 -3.71
CA VAL A 133 -20.16 14.27 -4.73
C VAL A 133 -21.20 13.28 -4.20
N GLY A 134 -22.19 12.96 -5.04
CA GLY A 134 -23.22 11.97 -4.69
C GLY A 134 -22.69 10.54 -4.69
N PRO A 135 -23.26 9.61 -3.91
CA PRO A 135 -22.69 8.27 -3.68
C PRO A 135 -22.49 7.43 -4.95
N PHE A 136 -23.40 7.52 -5.93
CA PHE A 136 -23.26 6.79 -7.20
C PHE A 136 -22.21 7.40 -8.14
N LEU A 137 -22.01 8.72 -8.11
CA LEU A 137 -20.91 9.35 -8.83
C LEU A 137 -19.57 8.95 -8.21
N THR A 138 -19.52 8.90 -6.87
CA THR A 138 -18.36 8.37 -6.14
C THR A 138 -18.09 6.93 -6.52
N LEU A 139 -19.11 6.06 -6.58
CA LEU A 139 -18.96 4.68 -7.05
C LEU A 139 -18.33 4.63 -8.44
N GLY A 140 -18.83 5.42 -9.40
CA GLY A 140 -18.25 5.51 -10.74
C GLY A 140 -16.77 5.93 -10.72
N SER A 141 -16.42 6.92 -9.90
CA SER A 141 -15.01 7.31 -9.69
C SER A 141 -14.18 6.17 -9.11
N LEU A 142 -14.71 5.42 -8.13
CA LEU A 142 -14.02 4.29 -7.52
C LEU A 142 -13.81 3.14 -8.53
N VAL A 143 -14.78 2.86 -9.40
CA VAL A 143 -14.63 1.85 -10.47
C VAL A 143 -13.47 2.22 -11.41
N VAL A 144 -13.39 3.48 -11.85
CA VAL A 144 -12.30 3.92 -12.72
C VAL A 144 -10.95 3.88 -11.97
N TRP A 145 -10.91 4.36 -10.73
CA TRP A 145 -9.70 4.39 -9.92
C TRP A 145 -9.14 3.00 -9.59
N ILE A 146 -10.01 2.07 -9.20
CA ILE A 146 -9.64 0.65 -9.00
C ILE A 146 -9.18 0.05 -10.33
N GLY A 147 -9.85 0.37 -11.44
CA GLY A 147 -9.47 -0.08 -12.78
C GLY A 147 -8.09 0.40 -13.25
N TRP A 148 -7.63 1.56 -12.77
CA TRP A 148 -6.25 2.00 -12.98
C TRP A 148 -5.22 1.32 -12.07
N GLY A 149 -5.63 0.36 -11.23
CA GLY A 149 -4.75 -0.25 -10.24
C GLY A 149 -4.52 0.63 -9.01
N GLN A 150 -5.39 1.62 -8.75
CA GLN A 150 -5.37 2.55 -7.60
C GLN A 150 -4.20 3.57 -7.56
N SER A 151 -3.06 3.27 -8.15
CA SER A 151 -1.95 4.20 -8.31
C SER A 151 -1.45 4.19 -9.74
N LEU A 152 -1.20 5.36 -10.30
CA LEU A 152 -0.75 5.47 -11.69
C LEU A 152 0.72 5.04 -11.88
N VAL A 153 1.53 5.16 -10.83
CA VAL A 153 2.92 4.68 -10.75
C VAL A 153 3.20 4.16 -9.33
N ALA A 154 4.40 3.68 -9.08
CA ALA A 154 4.84 3.23 -7.76
C ALA A 154 4.06 2.03 -7.18
N ASP A 155 3.22 1.34 -7.99
CA ASP A 155 2.38 0.18 -7.63
C ASP A 155 1.81 0.23 -6.20
N SER A 156 1.38 1.40 -5.76
CA SER A 156 0.82 1.57 -4.42
C SER A 156 -0.67 1.26 -4.48
N TRP A 157 -1.23 0.68 -3.43
CA TRP A 157 -2.64 0.35 -3.36
C TRP A 157 -3.16 0.51 -1.94
N VAL A 158 -4.48 0.69 -1.84
CA VAL A 158 -5.24 0.76 -0.60
C VAL A 158 -6.02 -0.53 -0.35
N LEU A 159 -6.50 -1.18 -1.41
CA LEU A 159 -7.48 -2.28 -1.32
C LEU A 159 -6.93 -3.66 -1.70
N GLY A 160 -5.64 -3.82 -1.97
CA GLY A 160 -5.08 -5.07 -2.51
C GLY A 160 -5.18 -6.29 -1.59
N THR A 161 -4.69 -6.18 -0.35
CA THR A 161 -4.54 -7.34 0.57
C THR A 161 -4.74 -6.94 2.03
N PHE A 162 -4.73 -7.91 2.95
CA PHE A 162 -4.74 -7.60 4.38
C PHE A 162 -3.33 -7.34 4.92
N GLU A 163 -2.99 -6.06 5.06
CA GLU A 163 -1.68 -5.59 5.50
C GLU A 163 -1.77 -4.22 6.20
N ALA A 164 -0.70 -3.82 6.88
CA ALA A 164 -0.73 -2.64 7.72
C ALA A 164 -0.94 -1.31 6.96
N LYS A 165 -0.43 -1.18 5.72
CA LYS A 165 -0.66 0.04 4.92
C LYS A 165 -2.14 0.27 4.66
N CYS A 166 -2.91 -0.79 4.45
CA CYS A 166 -4.33 -0.70 4.17
C CYS A 166 -5.15 -0.18 5.38
N ILE A 167 -4.75 -0.58 6.58
CA ILE A 167 -5.31 -0.04 7.84
C ILE A 167 -4.88 1.42 8.04
N SER A 168 -3.62 1.74 7.76
CA SER A 168 -3.10 3.11 7.81
C SER A 168 -3.86 4.07 6.88
N TYR A 169 -4.22 3.63 5.66
CA TYR A 169 -5.06 4.42 4.76
C TYR A 169 -6.45 4.71 5.33
N ALA A 170 -7.07 3.77 6.04
CA ALA A 170 -8.35 4.01 6.71
C ALA A 170 -8.20 5.15 7.74
N PHE A 171 -7.15 5.13 8.56
CA PHE A 171 -6.87 6.23 9.49
C PHE A 171 -6.55 7.55 8.79
N LEU A 172 -5.82 7.52 7.67
CA LEU A 172 -5.53 8.72 6.88
C LEU A 172 -6.82 9.32 6.29
N PHE A 173 -7.70 8.52 5.71
CA PHE A 173 -9.00 8.99 5.21
C PHE A 173 -9.91 9.49 6.32
N ALA A 174 -9.90 8.80 7.46
CA ALA A 174 -10.60 9.25 8.65
C ALA A 174 -10.03 10.59 9.16
N ALA A 175 -8.72 10.84 9.06
CA ALA A 175 -8.08 12.11 9.41
C ALA A 175 -8.46 13.24 8.45
N LEU A 176 -8.63 12.94 7.16
CA LEU A 176 -9.05 13.92 6.16
C LEU A 176 -10.47 14.43 6.44
N LEU A 177 -11.41 13.61 6.89
CA LEU A 177 -12.79 14.05 7.17
C LEU A 177 -12.86 15.29 8.10
N PRO A 178 -12.35 15.25 9.34
CA PRO A 178 -12.30 16.42 10.21
C PRO A 178 -11.35 17.51 9.70
N LEU A 179 -10.26 17.15 9.01
CA LEU A 179 -9.37 18.16 8.43
C LEU A 179 -10.12 19.04 7.43
N LEU A 180 -10.94 18.43 6.54
CA LEU A 180 -11.76 19.16 5.57
C LEU A 180 -12.79 20.09 6.23
N ASP A 181 -13.15 19.84 7.48
CA ASP A 181 -13.99 20.71 8.33
C ASP A 181 -13.21 21.82 9.04
N GLY A 182 -11.88 21.78 9.01
CA GLY A 182 -11.01 22.61 9.84
C GLY A 182 -10.90 22.12 11.29
N ARG A 183 -11.31 20.89 11.61
CA ARG A 183 -11.20 20.30 12.96
C ARG A 183 -9.83 19.64 13.13
N LEU A 184 -8.87 20.43 13.59
CA LEU A 184 -7.44 20.04 13.59
C LEU A 184 -7.11 18.94 14.60
N ARG A 185 -7.73 18.95 15.79
CA ARG A 185 -7.44 18.00 16.88
C ARG A 185 -7.64 16.53 16.50
N PRO A 186 -8.86 16.10 16.08
CA PRO A 186 -9.07 14.72 15.66
C PRO A 186 -8.27 14.36 14.40
N ALA A 187 -8.05 15.32 13.47
CA ALA A 187 -7.21 15.09 12.31
C ALA A 187 -5.76 14.75 12.71
N GLY A 188 -5.20 15.50 13.67
CA GLY A 188 -3.88 15.23 14.26
C GLY A 188 -3.79 13.83 14.86
N PHE A 189 -4.71 13.48 15.77
CA PHE A 189 -4.72 12.15 16.39
C PHE A 189 -4.81 11.00 15.38
N LEU A 190 -5.73 11.11 14.41
CA LEU A 190 -5.95 10.07 13.41
C LEU A 190 -4.77 9.90 12.44
N VAL A 191 -4.07 10.98 12.07
CA VAL A 191 -2.86 10.85 11.25
C VAL A 191 -1.69 10.25 12.04
N GLY A 192 -1.64 10.50 13.35
CA GLY A 192 -0.76 9.78 14.27
C GLY A 192 -1.03 8.27 14.27
N LEU A 193 -2.30 7.86 14.36
CA LEU A 193 -2.67 6.45 14.24
C LEU A 193 -2.32 5.85 12.87
N ALA A 194 -2.45 6.62 11.79
CA ALA A 194 -1.98 6.18 10.47
C ALA A 194 -0.47 5.87 10.49
N PHE A 195 0.35 6.70 11.15
CA PHE A 195 1.79 6.44 11.34
C PHE A 195 2.03 5.19 12.17
N THR A 196 1.28 5.00 13.27
CA THR A 196 1.38 3.83 14.14
C THR A 196 1.19 2.51 13.38
N PHE A 197 0.24 2.44 12.45
CA PHE A 197 0.04 1.23 11.66
C PHE A 197 1.03 1.09 10.51
N HIS A 198 1.36 2.17 9.81
CA HIS A 198 2.33 2.10 8.72
C HIS A 198 3.12 3.42 8.60
N PRO A 199 4.41 3.41 8.98
CA PRO A 199 5.22 4.62 9.05
C PRO A 199 5.26 5.43 7.75
N SER A 200 5.47 4.80 6.59
CA SER A 200 5.53 5.55 5.32
C SER A 200 4.21 6.27 4.94
N VAL A 201 3.04 5.62 5.12
CA VAL A 201 1.73 6.23 4.83
C VAL A 201 1.45 7.36 5.81
N GLY A 202 1.67 7.13 7.11
CA GLY A 202 1.44 8.13 8.13
C GLY A 202 2.46 9.27 8.14
N LEU A 203 3.71 9.04 7.73
CA LEU A 203 4.74 10.07 7.65
C LEU A 203 4.37 11.11 6.59
N TRP A 204 4.18 10.67 5.34
CA TRP A 204 3.84 11.57 4.24
C TRP A 204 2.43 12.16 4.39
N GLY A 205 1.48 11.37 4.93
CA GLY A 205 0.15 11.86 5.28
C GLY A 205 0.22 12.90 6.40
N GLY A 206 1.05 12.68 7.41
CA GLY A 206 1.29 13.57 8.55
C GLY A 206 1.91 14.89 8.14
N VAL A 207 2.94 14.87 7.29
CA VAL A 207 3.54 16.06 6.68
C VAL A 207 2.47 16.89 5.96
N ALA A 208 1.62 16.24 5.18
CA ALA A 208 0.56 16.93 4.44
C ALA A 208 -0.56 17.49 5.35
N VAL A 209 -0.99 16.75 6.37
CA VAL A 209 -1.93 17.23 7.39
C VAL A 209 -1.33 18.44 8.14
N PHE A 210 -0.06 18.35 8.52
CA PHE A 210 0.65 19.44 9.19
C PHE A 210 0.76 20.69 8.33
N ALA A 211 1.08 20.54 7.03
CA ALA A 211 1.08 21.66 6.08
C ALA A 211 -0.28 22.36 6.01
N VAL A 212 -1.39 21.59 5.97
CA VAL A 212 -2.74 22.16 6.01
C VAL A 212 -3.02 22.86 7.34
N ILE A 213 -2.58 22.29 8.47
CA ILE A 213 -2.70 22.94 9.79
C ILE A 213 -1.96 24.29 9.80
N VAL A 214 -0.73 24.35 9.31
CA VAL A 214 0.04 25.61 9.23
C VAL A 214 -0.70 26.64 8.37
N LEU A 215 -1.26 26.23 7.23
CA LEU A 215 -2.03 27.12 6.36
C LEU A 215 -3.35 27.57 7.02
N GLU A 216 -4.04 26.72 7.78
CA GLU A 216 -5.19 27.10 8.61
C GLU A 216 -4.81 28.15 9.66
N LEU A 217 -3.68 27.96 10.34
CA LEU A 217 -3.16 28.89 11.35
C LEU A 217 -2.63 30.19 10.75
N SER A 218 -2.32 30.23 9.46
CA SER A 218 -1.98 31.48 8.77
C SER A 218 -3.22 32.33 8.41
N GLY A 219 -4.43 31.85 8.72
CA GLY A 219 -5.69 32.53 8.37
C GLY A 219 -6.09 32.39 6.90
N ARG A 220 -5.33 31.69 6.05
CA ARG A 220 -5.61 31.55 4.62
C ARG A 220 -6.94 30.87 4.28
N PHE A 221 -7.50 30.11 5.23
CA PHE A 221 -8.76 29.38 5.05
C PHE A 221 -9.89 29.83 5.98
N ARG A 222 -9.62 30.71 6.95
CA ARG A 222 -10.58 31.15 7.98
C ARG A 222 -10.79 32.66 7.93
N ALA A 223 -12.01 33.09 8.22
CA ALA A 223 -12.32 34.51 8.43
C ALA A 223 -11.98 34.97 9.85
N GLU A 224 -11.95 34.04 10.81
CA GLU A 224 -11.63 34.30 12.21
C GLU A 224 -10.12 34.15 12.48
N PRO A 225 -9.57 34.90 13.47
CA PRO A 225 -8.16 34.85 13.79
C PRO A 225 -7.72 33.44 14.22
N PRO A 226 -6.51 33.03 13.83
CA PRO A 226 -6.01 31.70 14.12
C PRO A 226 -5.78 31.49 15.61
N ARG A 227 -6.19 30.32 16.12
CA ARG A 227 -5.88 29.87 17.48
C ARG A 227 -4.70 28.94 17.43
N TRP A 228 -3.48 29.47 17.56
CA TRP A 228 -2.23 28.69 17.55
C TRP A 228 -2.26 27.50 18.53
N THR A 229 -2.98 27.66 19.65
CA THR A 229 -3.22 26.59 20.64
C THR A 229 -3.92 25.37 20.03
N GLU A 230 -4.84 25.54 19.08
CA GLU A 230 -5.47 24.40 18.38
C GLU A 230 -4.46 23.62 17.54
N GLY A 231 -3.52 24.33 16.91
CA GLY A 231 -2.44 23.74 16.14
C GLY A 231 -1.47 22.93 17.00
N VAL A 232 -1.03 23.52 18.12
CA VAL A 232 -0.14 22.84 19.08
C VAL A 232 -0.81 21.62 19.69
N VAL A 233 -2.09 21.71 20.08
CA VAL A 233 -2.85 20.56 20.58
C VAL A 233 -3.01 19.48 19.50
N ALA A 234 -3.27 19.85 18.25
CA ALA A 234 -3.34 18.90 17.15
C ALA A 234 -2.00 18.17 16.91
N ALA A 235 -0.88 18.89 16.97
CA ALA A 235 0.45 18.30 16.86
C ALA A 235 0.76 17.36 18.03
N GLY A 236 0.47 17.76 19.26
CA GLY A 236 0.61 16.90 20.44
C GLY A 236 -0.24 15.64 20.35
N LEU A 237 -1.48 15.76 19.86
CA LEU A 237 -2.35 14.60 19.61
C LEU A 237 -1.84 13.70 18.48
N ALA A 238 -1.21 14.26 17.44
CA ALA A 238 -0.57 13.46 16.41
C ALA A 238 0.60 12.64 16.96
N LEU A 239 1.45 13.25 17.80
CA LEU A 239 2.51 12.53 18.50
C LEU A 239 1.95 11.44 19.43
N LEU A 240 0.87 11.73 20.15
CA LEU A 240 0.20 10.73 20.99
C LEU A 240 -0.33 9.56 20.17
N GLY A 241 -1.00 9.84 19.04
CA GLY A 241 -1.50 8.79 18.14
C GLY A 241 -0.36 7.99 17.48
N ALA A 242 0.77 8.63 17.21
CA ALA A 242 1.97 8.02 16.60
C ALA A 242 2.86 7.28 17.61
N ALA A 243 2.62 7.43 18.92
CA ALA A 243 3.54 6.96 19.97
C ALA A 243 3.88 5.46 19.86
N PRO A 244 2.93 4.53 19.64
CA PRO A 244 3.28 3.12 19.46
C PRO A 244 4.13 2.85 18.22
N GLY A 245 3.87 3.53 17.11
CA GLY A 245 4.69 3.45 15.91
C GLY A 245 6.10 3.98 16.13
N LEU A 246 6.22 5.16 16.75
CA LEU A 246 7.51 5.78 17.07
C LEU A 246 8.34 4.87 17.98
N PHE A 247 7.73 4.28 19.01
CA PHE A 247 8.36 3.31 19.89
C PHE A 247 8.99 2.14 19.13
N ALA A 248 8.28 1.60 18.14
CA ALA A 248 8.78 0.48 17.33
C ALA A 248 9.84 0.92 16.30
N THR A 249 9.65 2.06 15.62
CA THR A 249 10.49 2.44 14.48
C THR A 249 11.74 3.21 14.84
N VAL A 250 11.74 4.00 15.92
CA VAL A 250 12.89 4.83 16.30
C VAL A 250 14.13 3.97 16.59
N PRO A 251 14.05 2.87 17.37
CA PRO A 251 15.21 2.01 17.59
C PRO A 251 15.78 1.43 16.30
N MET A 252 14.92 1.08 15.33
CA MET A 252 15.37 0.59 14.02
C MET A 252 16.15 1.65 13.25
N VAL A 253 15.64 2.89 13.20
CA VAL A 253 16.32 4.01 12.52
C VAL A 253 17.65 4.37 13.18
N LEU A 254 17.74 4.20 14.50
CA LEU A 254 18.95 4.48 15.28
C LEU A 254 19.93 3.30 15.34
N SER A 255 19.56 2.12 14.85
CA SER A 255 20.40 0.91 14.96
C SER A 255 21.61 0.97 14.01
N GLU A 256 22.76 0.47 14.49
CA GLU A 256 24.05 0.52 13.78
C GLU A 256 24.19 -0.51 12.64
N HIS A 257 23.21 -1.40 12.44
CA HIS A 257 23.20 -2.38 11.34
C HIS A 257 22.82 -1.73 10.01
N ALA A 258 23.55 -0.68 9.64
CA ALA A 258 23.25 0.15 8.49
C ALA A 258 23.50 -0.64 7.21
N ALA A 259 22.40 -0.95 6.50
CA ALA A 259 22.45 -1.31 5.10
C ALA A 259 23.35 -0.35 4.33
N THR A 260 24.22 -0.89 3.48
CA THR A 260 25.16 -0.10 2.69
C THR A 260 24.44 0.69 1.61
N LEU A 261 25.11 1.70 1.03
CA LEU A 261 24.55 2.40 -0.14
C LEU A 261 24.25 1.43 -1.30
N SER A 262 25.09 0.42 -1.52
CA SER A 262 24.86 -0.60 -2.54
C SER A 262 23.61 -1.44 -2.25
N ASP A 263 23.33 -1.74 -0.98
CA ASP A 263 22.11 -2.45 -0.60
C ASP A 263 20.86 -1.62 -0.88
N TRP A 264 20.92 -0.30 -0.61
CA TRP A 264 19.83 0.59 -0.94
C TRP A 264 19.65 0.78 -2.45
N GLU A 265 20.74 0.83 -3.21
CA GLU A 265 20.71 0.84 -4.66
C GLU A 265 20.02 -0.42 -5.20
N LEU A 266 20.47 -1.59 -4.75
CA LEU A 266 19.88 -2.88 -5.09
C LEU A 266 18.38 -2.90 -4.76
N MET A 267 17.99 -2.42 -3.58
CA MET A 267 16.60 -2.33 -3.18
C MET A 267 15.78 -1.45 -4.12
N THR A 268 16.34 -0.32 -4.53
CA THR A 268 15.69 0.65 -5.40
C THR A 268 15.59 0.13 -6.82
N ARG A 269 16.70 -0.28 -7.43
CA ARG A 269 16.81 -0.55 -8.86
C ARG A 269 16.46 -1.99 -9.24
N VAL A 270 16.62 -2.94 -8.31
CA VAL A 270 16.50 -4.38 -8.59
C VAL A 270 15.30 -4.99 -7.87
N LYS A 271 15.22 -4.85 -6.55
CA LYS A 271 14.19 -5.55 -5.76
C LYS A 271 12.81 -4.90 -5.91
N MET A 272 12.74 -3.57 -5.81
CA MET A 272 11.48 -2.80 -5.84
C MET A 272 11.47 -1.65 -6.85
N PRO A 273 11.96 -1.82 -8.10
CA PRO A 273 12.04 -0.73 -9.07
C PRO A 273 10.68 -0.15 -9.41
N HIS A 274 9.65 -0.99 -9.48
CA HIS A 274 8.28 -0.54 -9.71
C HIS A 274 7.75 0.40 -8.60
N HIS A 275 8.29 0.35 -7.37
CA HIS A 275 7.92 1.24 -6.27
C HIS A 275 8.83 2.47 -6.13
N LEU A 276 10.12 2.32 -6.41
CA LEU A 276 11.15 3.28 -6.01
C LEU A 276 11.97 3.87 -7.16
N ASP A 277 11.92 3.28 -8.36
CA ASP A 277 12.71 3.73 -9.50
C ASP A 277 11.83 4.34 -10.62
N PRO A 278 11.76 5.68 -10.70
CA PRO A 278 11.08 6.40 -11.76
C PRO A 278 11.45 6.01 -13.18
N GLU A 279 12.67 5.48 -13.42
CA GLU A 279 13.10 5.01 -14.74
C GLU A 279 12.23 3.86 -15.27
N THR A 280 11.57 3.12 -14.37
CA THR A 280 10.68 2.01 -14.76
C THR A 280 9.26 2.45 -15.08
N TRP A 281 8.94 3.73 -14.89
CA TRP A 281 7.58 4.23 -15.10
C TRP A 281 7.43 4.88 -16.48
N PRO A 282 6.26 4.75 -17.12
CA PRO A 282 6.03 5.42 -18.39
C PRO A 282 6.06 6.95 -18.22
N LEU A 283 6.95 7.63 -18.95
CA LEU A 283 7.11 9.09 -18.89
C LEU A 283 5.78 9.84 -19.10
N ARG A 284 4.90 9.32 -19.97
CA ARG A 284 3.56 9.88 -20.20
C ARG A 284 2.74 9.97 -18.91
N ILE A 285 2.86 8.98 -18.02
CA ILE A 285 2.09 8.93 -16.77
C ILE A 285 2.69 9.90 -15.75
N LEU A 286 4.02 10.00 -15.69
CA LEU A 286 4.71 11.02 -14.89
C LEU A 286 4.27 12.44 -15.27
N ALA A 287 4.12 12.72 -16.56
CA ALA A 287 3.65 14.01 -17.06
C ALA A 287 2.16 14.28 -16.74
N VAL A 288 1.33 13.24 -16.60
CA VAL A 288 -0.10 13.39 -16.27
C VAL A 288 -0.31 13.82 -14.82
N LEU A 289 0.51 13.38 -13.86
CA LEU A 289 0.32 13.69 -12.45
C LEU A 289 0.28 15.21 -12.13
N PRO A 290 1.22 16.05 -12.64
CA PRO A 290 1.11 17.50 -12.55
C PRO A 290 -0.18 18.07 -13.16
N LEU A 291 -0.68 17.50 -14.26
CA LEU A 291 -1.90 17.96 -14.92
C LEU A 291 -3.14 17.68 -14.05
N LEU A 292 -3.20 16.50 -13.43
CA LEU A 292 -4.26 16.16 -12.47
C LEU A 292 -4.24 17.10 -11.27
N LEU A 293 -3.05 17.40 -10.73
CA LEU A 293 -2.87 18.36 -9.65
C LEU A 293 -3.28 19.79 -10.07
N ALA A 294 -2.93 20.21 -11.28
CA ALA A 294 -3.32 21.51 -11.82
C ALA A 294 -4.84 21.62 -11.96
N TYR A 295 -5.51 20.58 -12.47
CA TYR A 295 -6.97 20.51 -12.50
C TYR A 295 -7.58 20.67 -11.11
N LEU A 296 -7.05 19.96 -10.11
CA LEU A 296 -7.48 20.08 -8.72
C LEU A 296 -7.31 21.50 -8.17
N GLY A 297 -6.22 22.18 -8.53
CA GLY A 297 -5.98 23.58 -8.15
C GLY A 297 -7.01 24.53 -8.73
N VAL A 298 -7.30 24.40 -10.04
CA VAL A 298 -8.33 25.20 -10.72
C VAL A 298 -9.71 24.94 -10.11
N HIS A 299 -10.05 23.67 -9.86
CA HIS A 299 -11.31 23.29 -9.23
C HIS A 299 -11.43 23.84 -7.81
N ALA A 300 -10.38 23.71 -7.00
CA ALA A 300 -10.36 24.21 -5.63
C ALA A 300 -10.49 25.73 -5.55
N TRP A 301 -9.90 26.46 -6.50
CA TRP A 301 -10.03 27.91 -6.61
C TRP A 301 -11.47 28.34 -6.95
N GLN A 302 -12.13 27.61 -7.86
CA GLN A 302 -13.49 27.91 -8.31
C GLN A 302 -14.55 27.45 -7.30
N SER A 303 -14.24 26.43 -6.51
CA SER A 303 -15.18 25.85 -5.57
C SER A 303 -15.43 26.78 -4.38
N LYS A 304 -16.70 27.07 -4.14
CA LYS A 304 -17.12 27.82 -2.94
C LYS A 304 -16.93 27.02 -1.64
N ARG A 305 -16.67 25.70 -1.73
CA ARG A 305 -16.49 24.84 -0.56
C ARG A 305 -15.03 24.90 -0.07
N PRO A 306 -14.76 25.36 1.17
CA PRO A 306 -13.40 25.40 1.72
C PRO A 306 -12.70 24.04 1.77
N ALA A 307 -13.47 22.95 1.85
CA ALA A 307 -12.96 21.58 1.83
C ALA A 307 -12.05 21.31 0.61
N TRP A 308 -12.44 21.77 -0.60
CA TRP A 308 -11.61 21.58 -1.79
C TRP A 308 -10.27 22.32 -1.71
N ARG A 309 -10.22 23.50 -1.09
CA ARG A 309 -8.97 24.25 -0.89
C ARG A 309 -8.01 23.56 0.08
N ARG A 310 -8.55 23.00 1.17
CA ARG A 310 -7.77 22.18 2.13
C ARG A 310 -7.26 20.90 1.49
N LEU A 311 -8.12 20.22 0.74
CA LEU A 311 -7.74 19.02 0.01
C LEU A 311 -6.64 19.32 -1.01
N PHE A 312 -6.77 20.41 -1.76
CA PHE A 312 -5.73 20.82 -2.70
C PHE A 312 -4.40 21.13 -1.99
N ALA A 313 -4.42 21.84 -0.87
CA ALA A 313 -3.21 22.08 -0.07
C ALA A 313 -2.57 20.77 0.44
N PHE A 314 -3.39 19.81 0.87
CA PHE A 314 -2.93 18.45 1.21
C PHE A 314 -2.28 17.76 0.00
N GLN A 315 -2.91 17.84 -1.18
CA GLN A 315 -2.38 17.25 -2.43
C GLN A 315 -1.05 17.87 -2.86
N VAL A 316 -0.91 19.19 -2.77
CA VAL A 316 0.37 19.88 -3.01
C VAL A 316 1.44 19.40 -2.03
N ALA A 317 1.09 19.27 -0.74
CA ALA A 317 2.04 18.85 0.27
C ALA A 317 2.55 17.41 0.08
N ILE A 318 1.72 16.47 -0.40
CA ILE A 318 2.20 15.12 -0.78
C ILE A 318 2.90 15.09 -2.15
N ALA A 319 2.67 16.07 -3.02
CA ALA A 319 3.39 16.19 -4.29
C ALA A 319 4.85 16.60 -4.09
N LEU A 320 5.13 17.43 -3.07
CA LEU A 320 6.50 17.86 -2.74
C LEU A 320 7.47 16.68 -2.52
N PRO A 321 7.21 15.72 -1.61
CA PRO A 321 8.10 14.59 -1.43
C PRO A 321 8.17 13.70 -2.67
N PHE A 322 7.09 13.57 -3.45
CA PHE A 322 7.14 12.84 -4.72
C PHE A 322 8.16 13.46 -5.69
N PHE A 323 8.10 14.76 -5.94
CA PHE A 323 9.05 15.44 -6.84
C PHE A 323 10.46 15.50 -6.26
N ALA A 324 10.59 15.65 -4.93
CA ALA A 324 11.88 15.51 -4.26
C ALA A 324 12.45 14.09 -4.43
N GLY A 325 11.61 13.06 -4.39
CA GLY A 325 11.99 11.68 -4.69
C GLY A 325 12.58 11.51 -6.09
N LEU A 326 12.02 12.18 -7.10
CA LEU A 326 12.58 12.15 -8.46
C LEU A 326 14.01 12.72 -8.45
N LEU A 327 14.22 13.87 -7.79
CA LEU A 327 15.55 14.47 -7.65
C LEU A 327 16.51 13.58 -6.85
N LEU A 328 16.04 12.97 -5.76
CA LEU A 328 16.82 12.05 -4.95
C LEU A 328 17.27 10.81 -5.75
N ARG A 329 16.44 10.33 -6.68
CA ARG A 329 16.83 9.25 -7.59
C ARG A 329 17.95 9.67 -8.54
N GLU A 330 17.86 10.87 -9.12
CA GLU A 330 18.90 11.42 -10.00
C GLU A 330 20.23 11.65 -9.25
N MET A 331 20.16 12.01 -7.97
CA MET A 331 21.32 12.17 -7.09
C MET A 331 21.80 10.85 -6.46
N GLU A 332 21.28 9.70 -6.92
CA GLU A 332 21.63 8.36 -6.42
C GLU A 332 21.50 8.23 -4.89
N SER A 333 20.60 9.00 -4.27
CA SER A 333 20.36 9.03 -2.83
C SER A 333 19.39 7.92 -2.43
N TYR A 334 19.74 6.68 -2.77
CA TYR A 334 18.86 5.51 -2.66
C TYR A 334 18.36 5.24 -1.24
N GLN A 335 19.17 5.53 -0.23
CA GLN A 335 18.76 5.41 1.17
C GLN A 335 17.54 6.29 1.48
N LEU A 336 17.46 7.50 0.91
CA LEU A 336 16.32 8.39 1.15
C LEU A 336 15.07 7.97 0.36
N LEU A 337 15.23 7.22 -0.73
CA LEU A 337 14.09 6.63 -1.45
C LEU A 337 13.42 5.52 -0.63
N SER A 338 14.13 4.90 0.32
CA SER A 338 13.56 3.87 1.22
C SER A 338 12.40 4.38 2.09
N TYR A 339 12.24 5.70 2.24
CA TYR A 339 11.07 6.30 2.89
C TYR A 339 9.80 6.29 2.00
N PHE A 340 9.89 5.75 0.78
CA PHE A 340 8.84 5.67 -0.23
C PHE A 340 8.17 7.03 -0.53
N PRO A 341 8.92 8.04 -0.98
CA PRO A 341 8.37 9.37 -1.30
C PRO A 341 7.27 9.33 -2.36
N PHE A 342 7.23 8.27 -3.17
CA PHE A 342 6.29 8.12 -4.28
C PHE A 342 4.95 7.50 -3.92
N ARG A 343 4.70 7.18 -2.64
CA ARG A 343 3.57 6.33 -2.25
C ARG A 343 2.19 7.00 -2.31
N LEU A 344 2.08 8.27 -1.87
CA LEU A 344 0.78 8.91 -1.68
C LEU A 344 0.28 9.70 -2.89
N PHE A 345 1.16 10.48 -3.52
CA PHE A 345 0.78 11.39 -4.60
C PHE A 345 0.14 10.67 -5.80
N PRO A 346 0.79 9.70 -6.46
CA PRO A 346 0.22 9.01 -7.62
C PRO A 346 -0.99 8.13 -7.30
N LEU A 347 -1.23 7.84 -6.02
CA LEU A 347 -2.37 7.08 -5.54
C LEU A 347 -3.58 7.97 -5.26
N LEU A 348 -3.38 9.09 -4.54
CA LEU A 348 -4.49 9.94 -4.09
C LEU A 348 -4.89 11.01 -5.11
N THR A 349 -3.95 11.52 -5.90
CA THR A 349 -4.23 12.55 -6.91
C THR A 349 -5.23 12.08 -7.97
N PRO A 350 -5.10 10.89 -8.61
CA PRO A 350 -6.12 10.43 -9.57
C PRO A 350 -7.50 10.23 -8.92
N LEU A 351 -7.55 9.72 -7.69
CA LEU A 351 -8.81 9.54 -6.95
C LEU A 351 -9.53 10.87 -6.74
N PHE A 352 -8.83 11.88 -6.19
CA PHE A 352 -9.46 13.17 -5.93
C PHE A 352 -9.71 13.97 -7.21
N PHE A 353 -8.91 13.79 -8.26
CA PHE A 353 -9.19 14.30 -9.59
C PHE A 353 -10.54 13.77 -10.10
N LEU A 354 -10.79 12.46 -10.00
CA LEU A 354 -12.06 11.86 -10.41
C LEU A 354 -13.23 12.42 -9.60
N PHE A 355 -13.08 12.59 -8.28
CA PHE A 355 -14.10 13.24 -7.45
C PHE A 355 -14.39 14.67 -7.91
N ALA A 356 -13.35 15.46 -8.19
CA ALA A 356 -13.51 16.83 -8.66
C ALA A 356 -14.19 16.87 -10.03
N LEU A 357 -13.80 15.97 -10.93
CA LEU A 357 -14.37 15.84 -12.28
C LEU A 357 -15.86 15.56 -12.25
N VAL A 358 -16.30 14.55 -11.48
CA VAL A 358 -17.73 14.20 -11.40
C VAL A 358 -18.54 15.27 -10.64
N GLU A 359 -17.92 15.98 -9.69
CA GLU A 359 -18.54 17.12 -9.02
C GLU A 359 -18.82 18.26 -10.00
N SER A 360 -17.83 18.63 -10.82
CA SER A 360 -17.98 19.62 -11.89
C SER A 360 -19.04 19.19 -12.90
N ALA A 361 -19.02 17.92 -13.32
CA ALA A 361 -20.00 17.38 -14.26
C ALA A 361 -21.43 17.41 -13.73
N SER A 362 -21.63 17.14 -12.44
CA SER A 362 -22.96 17.17 -11.80
C SER A 362 -23.60 18.56 -11.79
N ARG A 363 -22.81 19.63 -11.97
CA ARG A 363 -23.28 21.01 -12.08
C ARG A 363 -23.58 21.43 -13.53
N GLY A 364 -23.33 20.56 -14.52
CA GLY A 364 -23.53 20.85 -15.94
C GLY A 364 -22.51 21.84 -16.52
N ALA A 365 -22.86 22.50 -17.63
CA ALA A 365 -21.95 23.40 -18.36
C ALA A 365 -21.43 24.59 -17.51
N SER A 366 -22.20 25.03 -16.51
CA SER A 366 -21.78 26.08 -15.56
C SER A 366 -20.78 25.58 -14.52
N GLY A 367 -20.62 24.27 -14.37
CA GLY A 367 -19.65 23.61 -13.49
C GLY A 367 -18.23 23.58 -14.04
N PHE A 368 -18.06 23.81 -15.34
CA PHE A 368 -16.76 23.76 -16.01
C PHE A 368 -16.31 25.13 -16.50
N HIS A 369 -15.14 25.55 -16.03
CA HIS A 369 -14.38 26.59 -16.70
C HIS A 369 -13.68 26.01 -17.93
N ARG A 370 -13.47 26.82 -18.98
CA ARG A 370 -12.80 26.38 -20.22
C ARG A 370 -11.45 25.69 -19.95
N ALA A 371 -10.65 26.26 -19.04
CA ALA A 371 -9.37 25.67 -18.63
C ALA A 371 -9.54 24.28 -17.99
N SER A 372 -10.58 24.08 -17.16
CA SER A 372 -10.86 22.78 -16.53
C SER A 372 -11.24 21.72 -17.55
N VAL A 373 -12.02 22.08 -18.58
CA VAL A 373 -12.38 21.16 -19.68
C VAL A 373 -11.13 20.72 -20.44
N VAL A 374 -10.26 21.66 -20.80
CA VAL A 374 -9.02 21.34 -21.53
C VAL A 374 -8.12 20.45 -20.69
N LEU A 375 -7.88 20.80 -19.42
CA LEU A 375 -7.07 19.99 -18.51
C LEU A 375 -7.64 18.58 -18.32
N ALA A 376 -8.96 18.47 -18.08
CA ALA A 376 -9.61 17.17 -17.93
C ALA A 376 -9.54 16.33 -19.21
N GLY A 377 -9.79 16.95 -20.38
CA GLY A 377 -9.71 16.26 -21.67
C GLY A 377 -8.30 15.73 -21.95
N VAL A 378 -7.27 16.56 -21.78
CA VAL A 378 -5.87 16.14 -21.96
C VAL A 378 -5.49 15.04 -20.97
N ALA A 379 -5.86 15.18 -19.70
CA ALA A 379 -5.59 14.19 -18.67
C ALA A 379 -6.24 12.84 -19.02
N LEU A 380 -7.55 12.83 -19.32
CA LEU A 380 -8.28 11.60 -19.63
C LEU A 380 -7.75 10.89 -20.88
N LEU A 381 -7.36 11.65 -21.92
CA LEU A 381 -6.76 11.09 -23.13
C LEU A 381 -5.36 10.51 -22.90
N SER A 382 -4.68 10.90 -21.83
CA SER A 382 -3.32 10.46 -21.50
C SER A 382 -3.30 9.30 -20.50
N LEU A 383 -4.44 8.98 -19.89
CA LEU A 383 -4.57 7.92 -18.89
C LEU A 383 -4.80 6.55 -19.56
N PRO A 384 -4.35 5.46 -18.94
CA PRO A 384 -4.59 4.13 -19.46
C PRO A 384 -6.07 3.77 -19.42
N GLU A 385 -6.47 2.79 -20.23
CA GLU A 385 -7.82 2.24 -20.26
C GLU A 385 -8.07 1.43 -18.97
N PRO A 386 -9.01 1.84 -18.09
CA PRO A 386 -9.18 1.26 -16.76
C PRO A 386 -9.84 -0.12 -16.74
N PHE A 387 -10.55 -0.54 -17.79
CA PHE A 387 -11.34 -1.77 -17.77
C PHE A 387 -10.52 -3.03 -18.09
N SER A 388 -9.39 -2.88 -18.76
CA SER A 388 -8.46 -3.95 -19.06
C SER A 388 -7.97 -4.68 -17.81
N SER A 389 -7.71 -3.95 -16.71
CA SER A 389 -7.25 -4.56 -15.44
C SER A 389 -8.26 -5.51 -14.81
N TYR A 390 -9.56 -5.21 -14.93
CA TYR A 390 -10.63 -6.11 -14.46
C TYR A 390 -10.64 -7.40 -15.27
N SER A 391 -10.48 -7.31 -16.59
CA SER A 391 -10.34 -8.50 -17.44
C SER A 391 -9.14 -9.34 -17.01
N HIS A 392 -7.98 -8.70 -16.79
CA HIS A 392 -6.79 -9.39 -16.29
C HIS A 392 -7.02 -10.03 -14.91
N ALA A 393 -7.70 -9.35 -13.98
CA ALA A 393 -8.03 -9.91 -12.67
C ALA A 393 -8.95 -11.13 -12.76
N VAL A 394 -9.93 -11.11 -13.67
CA VAL A 394 -10.80 -12.28 -13.92
C VAL A 394 -9.99 -13.41 -14.56
N HIS A 395 -9.15 -13.12 -15.56
CA HIS A 395 -8.32 -14.12 -16.22
C HIS A 395 -7.34 -14.80 -15.26
N ARG A 396 -6.65 -14.04 -14.39
CA ARG A 396 -5.72 -14.61 -13.40
C ARG A 396 -6.38 -15.61 -12.44
N ARG A 397 -7.67 -15.45 -12.15
CA ARG A 397 -8.40 -16.41 -11.31
C ARG A 397 -8.77 -17.70 -12.04
N ILE A 398 -8.93 -17.62 -13.36
CA ILE A 398 -9.27 -18.77 -14.20
C ILE A 398 -8.01 -19.55 -14.57
N ASP A 399 -6.93 -18.83 -14.88
CA ASP A 399 -5.63 -19.37 -15.27
C ASP A 399 -4.53 -18.72 -14.42
N PRO A 400 -4.24 -19.29 -13.24
CA PRO A 400 -3.19 -18.79 -12.37
C PRO A 400 -1.81 -19.15 -12.93
N THR A 401 -1.36 -18.40 -13.93
CA THR A 401 -0.05 -18.58 -14.59
C THR A 401 1.15 -18.39 -13.66
N ASP A 402 0.91 -17.88 -12.45
CA ASP A 402 1.91 -17.63 -11.41
C ASP A 402 1.99 -18.79 -10.40
N ASP A 403 1.31 -19.92 -10.64
CA ASP A 403 1.30 -21.03 -9.68
C ASP A 403 2.67 -21.68 -9.52
N LEU A 404 2.94 -22.06 -8.27
CA LEU A 404 4.05 -22.95 -7.93
C LEU A 404 3.93 -24.25 -8.76
N PRO A 405 5.01 -24.74 -9.40
CA PRO A 405 4.97 -26.02 -10.09
C PRO A 405 4.38 -27.12 -9.20
N ALA A 406 3.46 -27.92 -9.74
CA ALA A 406 2.67 -28.88 -8.94
C ALA A 406 3.56 -29.89 -8.20
N ASP A 407 4.66 -30.29 -8.83
CA ASP A 407 5.67 -31.18 -8.26
C ASP A 407 6.49 -30.52 -7.14
N LEU A 408 6.84 -29.24 -7.29
CA LEU A 408 7.44 -28.46 -6.20
C LEU A 408 6.47 -28.26 -5.03
N ALA A 409 5.19 -27.99 -5.33
CA ALA A 409 4.14 -27.87 -4.32
C ALA A 409 3.97 -29.17 -3.52
N GLU A 410 4.03 -30.32 -4.18
CA GLU A 410 4.02 -31.65 -3.55
C GLU A 410 5.22 -31.83 -2.62
N CYS A 411 6.43 -31.49 -3.06
CA CYS A 411 7.64 -31.53 -2.23
C CYS A 411 7.51 -30.66 -0.98
N TYR A 412 6.97 -29.43 -1.09
CA TYR A 412 6.75 -28.58 0.09
C TYR A 412 5.73 -29.20 1.07
N SER A 413 4.64 -29.78 0.58
CA SER A 413 3.68 -30.50 1.42
C SER A 413 4.28 -31.75 2.08
N TRP A 414 5.14 -32.48 1.36
CA TRP A 414 5.88 -33.61 1.93
C TRP A 414 6.78 -33.16 3.09
N ILE A 415 7.51 -32.06 2.93
CA ILE A 415 8.37 -31.49 3.98
C ILE A 415 7.58 -31.18 5.24
N GLY A 416 6.43 -30.50 5.10
CA GLY A 416 5.60 -30.14 6.25
C GLY A 416 5.02 -31.35 6.99
N THR A 417 4.89 -32.50 6.33
CA THR A 417 4.38 -33.73 6.92
C THR A 417 5.49 -34.60 7.54
N ASN A 418 6.71 -34.58 6.99
CA ASN A 418 7.73 -35.60 7.30
C ASN A 418 8.96 -35.07 8.06
N LEU A 419 9.23 -33.76 8.06
CA LEU A 419 10.38 -33.20 8.78
C LEU A 419 9.95 -32.60 10.14
N PRO A 420 10.82 -32.53 11.16
CA PRO A 420 10.49 -31.90 12.44
C PRO A 420 10.22 -30.39 12.28
N GLU A 421 9.38 -29.80 13.12
CA GLU A 421 9.04 -28.35 13.08
C GLU A 421 10.26 -27.42 13.19
N THR A 422 11.35 -27.92 13.79
CA THR A 422 12.62 -27.22 13.93
C THR A 422 13.53 -27.34 12.71
N ALA A 423 13.09 -28.04 11.65
CA ALA A 423 13.88 -28.12 10.42
C ALA A 423 13.89 -26.79 9.68
N GLN A 424 15.06 -26.41 9.19
CA GLN A 424 15.28 -25.32 8.25
C GLN A 424 15.91 -25.84 6.97
N GLY A 425 15.63 -25.22 5.83
CA GLY A 425 16.22 -25.68 4.58
C GLY A 425 16.39 -24.61 3.53
N ILE A 426 16.88 -25.07 2.38
CA ILE A 426 17.02 -24.27 1.17
C ILE A 426 15.91 -24.67 0.21
N ALA A 427 15.17 -23.67 -0.28
CA ALA A 427 14.18 -23.81 -1.35
C ALA A 427 14.63 -23.01 -2.58
N PRO A 428 14.14 -23.33 -3.80
CA PRO A 428 14.52 -22.62 -5.02
C PRO A 428 14.21 -21.12 -4.92
N PRO A 429 15.21 -20.22 -4.98
CA PRO A 429 14.98 -18.79 -4.97
C PRO A 429 14.07 -18.35 -6.12
N GLY A 430 13.16 -17.42 -5.85
CA GLY A 430 12.12 -16.98 -6.77
C GLY A 430 10.83 -17.82 -6.76
N LEU A 431 10.85 -19.02 -6.17
CA LEU A 431 9.72 -19.95 -6.02
C LEU A 431 9.46 -20.31 -4.54
N ASP A 432 10.05 -19.56 -3.61
CA ASP A 432 10.02 -19.79 -2.16
C ASP A 432 8.86 -19.07 -1.44
N ARG A 433 8.10 -18.21 -2.14
CA ARG A 433 7.02 -17.41 -1.53
C ARG A 433 5.93 -18.23 -0.85
N GLU A 434 5.60 -19.41 -1.38
CA GLU A 434 4.51 -20.27 -0.86
C GLU A 434 5.03 -21.26 0.19
N PHE A 435 6.34 -21.32 0.39
CA PHE A 435 6.99 -22.34 1.19
C PHE A 435 6.39 -22.44 2.60
N TRP A 436 6.29 -21.30 3.31
CA TRP A 436 5.79 -21.29 4.69
C TRP A 436 4.37 -21.84 4.84
N TYR A 437 3.49 -21.65 3.84
CA TYR A 437 2.10 -22.12 3.91
C TYR A 437 1.94 -23.61 3.63
N ARG A 438 2.90 -24.20 2.92
CA ARG A 438 2.84 -25.62 2.52
C ARG A 438 3.71 -26.50 3.40
N ALA A 439 4.91 -26.02 3.71
CA ALA A 439 5.91 -26.74 4.47
C ALA A 439 5.87 -26.42 5.96
N GLU A 440 5.47 -25.21 6.37
CA GLU A 440 5.54 -24.77 7.78
C GLU A 440 6.91 -25.07 8.44
N ARG A 441 7.99 -24.96 7.67
CA ARG A 441 9.39 -25.13 8.11
C ARG A 441 10.19 -23.85 7.86
N GLY A 442 11.36 -23.76 8.48
CA GLY A 442 12.23 -22.60 8.30
C GLY A 442 12.91 -22.60 6.94
N LEU A 443 13.20 -21.42 6.43
CA LEU A 443 14.15 -21.19 5.35
C LEU A 443 15.40 -20.50 5.89
N VAL A 444 16.55 -20.87 5.32
CA VAL A 444 17.81 -20.14 5.57
C VAL A 444 17.80 -18.74 4.98
N VAL A 445 16.95 -18.50 3.97
CA VAL A 445 16.58 -17.19 3.42
C VAL A 445 15.34 -17.33 2.53
N CYS A 446 14.46 -16.32 2.54
CA CYS A 446 13.47 -16.12 1.49
C CYS A 446 13.91 -14.98 0.56
N SER A 447 14.03 -15.27 -0.73
CA SER A 447 14.43 -14.35 -1.78
C SER A 447 13.38 -13.28 -2.09
N GLU A 448 12.12 -13.53 -1.75
CA GLU A 448 11.05 -12.56 -2.00
C GLU A 448 10.83 -11.54 -0.88
N PHE A 449 11.27 -11.81 0.34
CA PHE A 449 11.03 -10.94 1.48
C PHE A 449 12.34 -10.55 2.18
N GLN A 450 12.71 -9.28 2.06
CA GLN A 450 13.91 -8.72 2.66
C GLN A 450 13.72 -8.35 4.14
N THR A 451 14.83 -8.38 4.88
CA THR A 451 14.92 -7.92 6.27
C THR A 451 15.69 -6.59 6.32
N TYR A 452 15.01 -5.47 6.60
CA TYR A 452 15.64 -4.14 6.56
C TYR A 452 16.73 -3.94 7.63
N ASP A 453 16.66 -4.65 8.74
CA ASP A 453 17.64 -4.69 9.83
C ASP A 453 18.90 -5.50 9.50
N ARG A 454 18.82 -6.39 8.51
CA ARG A 454 19.91 -7.31 8.10
C ARG A 454 20.01 -7.40 6.58
N LEU A 455 19.88 -6.25 5.92
CA LEU A 455 19.67 -6.21 4.46
C LEU A 455 20.87 -6.76 3.67
N SER A 456 22.10 -6.45 4.12
CA SER A 456 23.32 -6.95 3.49
C SER A 456 23.47 -8.47 3.65
N GLU A 457 23.09 -9.02 4.80
CA GLU A 457 23.09 -10.47 5.03
C GLU A 457 22.01 -11.17 4.18
N TRP A 458 20.81 -10.58 4.11
CA TRP A 458 19.75 -11.07 3.21
C TRP A 458 20.25 -11.11 1.77
N ARG A 459 20.84 -10.01 1.27
CA ARG A 459 21.43 -9.92 -0.06
C ARG A 459 22.44 -11.03 -0.30
N ARG A 460 23.43 -11.17 0.60
CA ARG A 460 24.47 -12.21 0.51
C ARG A 460 23.84 -13.59 0.39
N ARG A 461 22.88 -13.95 1.26
CA ARG A 461 22.23 -15.27 1.24
C ARG A 461 21.45 -15.52 -0.05
N VAL A 462 20.77 -14.50 -0.58
CA VAL A 462 20.06 -14.62 -1.87
C VAL A 462 21.04 -14.77 -3.02
N GLU A 463 22.12 -13.99 -3.05
CA GLU A 463 23.13 -14.05 -4.12
C GLU A 463 23.97 -15.34 -4.07
N LEU A 464 24.21 -15.91 -2.88
CA LEU A 464 24.81 -17.24 -2.74
C LEU A 464 23.97 -18.34 -3.40
N LEU A 465 22.64 -18.24 -3.34
CA LEU A 465 21.75 -19.27 -3.88
C LEU A 465 21.31 -19.00 -5.31
N GLY A 466 21.07 -17.74 -5.68
CA GLY A 466 20.47 -17.34 -6.94
C GLY A 466 21.40 -16.57 -7.87
N GLY A 467 22.63 -16.32 -7.46
CA GLY A 467 23.58 -15.48 -8.21
C GLY A 467 23.17 -14.01 -8.19
N GLU A 468 23.70 -13.24 -9.14
CA GLU A 468 23.40 -11.81 -9.25
C GLU A 468 21.90 -11.56 -9.48
N MET A 469 21.30 -10.71 -8.63
CA MET A 469 19.89 -10.35 -8.76
C MET A 469 19.67 -9.44 -9.97
N LEU A 470 18.94 -9.94 -10.97
CA LEU A 470 18.57 -9.18 -12.17
C LEU A 470 17.31 -8.32 -11.94
N VAL A 471 17.19 -7.24 -12.74
CA VAL A 471 16.04 -6.33 -12.71
C VAL A 471 14.84 -6.92 -13.48
N GLY A 472 13.64 -6.70 -12.96
CA GLY A 472 12.38 -6.88 -13.70
C GLY A 472 11.87 -8.32 -13.75
N PRO A 473 11.02 -8.67 -14.75
CA PRO A 473 10.28 -9.94 -14.78
C PRO A 473 11.17 -11.17 -14.93
N LYS A 474 12.42 -10.99 -15.40
CA LYS A 474 13.40 -12.08 -15.54
C LYS A 474 14.08 -12.46 -14.23
N ARG A 475 13.88 -11.71 -13.15
CA ARG A 475 14.52 -11.96 -11.84
C ARG A 475 14.23 -13.36 -11.31
N ARG A 476 12.96 -13.73 -11.13
CA ARG A 476 12.63 -15.05 -10.56
C ARG A 476 13.20 -16.19 -11.43
N PRO A 477 12.96 -16.22 -12.75
CA PRO A 477 13.53 -17.27 -13.59
C PRO A 477 15.06 -17.27 -13.66
N SER A 478 15.75 -16.14 -13.44
CA SER A 478 17.21 -16.13 -13.38
C SER A 478 17.74 -16.72 -12.09
N LEU A 479 17.14 -16.35 -10.95
CA LEU A 479 17.53 -16.89 -9.64
C LEU A 479 17.33 -18.40 -9.58
N THR A 480 16.17 -18.89 -10.02
CA THR A 480 15.88 -20.33 -10.06
C THR A 480 16.83 -21.08 -10.99
N ARG A 481 17.08 -20.56 -12.20
CA ARG A 481 18.01 -21.21 -13.14
C ARG A 481 19.44 -21.24 -12.62
N HIS A 482 19.91 -20.17 -11.99
CA HIS A 482 21.24 -20.17 -11.39
C HIS A 482 21.33 -21.22 -10.28
N PHE A 483 20.35 -21.23 -9.36
CA PHE A 483 20.27 -22.19 -8.27
C PHE A 483 20.30 -23.65 -8.74
N GLU A 484 19.58 -23.97 -9.82
CA GLU A 484 19.55 -25.31 -10.41
C GLU A 484 20.84 -25.67 -11.18
N SER A 485 21.71 -24.68 -11.45
CA SER A 485 22.99 -24.87 -12.14
C SER A 485 24.20 -24.94 -11.20
N ILE A 486 24.02 -24.74 -9.89
CA ILE A 486 25.10 -24.76 -8.91
C ILE A 486 25.75 -26.17 -8.90
N PRO A 487 27.07 -26.28 -9.10
CA PRO A 487 27.76 -27.57 -9.01
C PRO A 487 27.75 -28.16 -7.59
N GLN A 488 27.89 -29.49 -7.48
CA GLN A 488 27.91 -30.22 -6.19
C GLN A 488 28.91 -29.66 -5.17
N GLU A 489 30.12 -29.28 -5.61
CA GLU A 489 31.17 -28.76 -4.73
C GLU A 489 30.80 -27.39 -4.16
N GLU A 490 30.27 -26.51 -5.00
CA GLU A 490 29.80 -25.18 -4.58
C GLU A 490 28.57 -25.28 -3.67
N MET A 491 27.61 -26.16 -3.99
CA MET A 491 26.45 -26.39 -3.13
C MET A 491 26.86 -27.00 -1.78
N ARG A 492 27.90 -27.85 -1.70
CA ARG A 492 28.46 -28.30 -0.41
C ARG A 492 28.97 -27.12 0.41
N SER A 493 29.75 -26.22 -0.19
CA SER A 493 30.23 -25.02 0.50
C SER A 493 29.08 -24.12 1.00
N ILE A 494 28.00 -24.00 0.23
CA ILE A 494 26.80 -23.23 0.63
C ILE A 494 26.07 -23.93 1.79
N VAL A 495 25.92 -25.25 1.70
CA VAL A 495 25.32 -26.06 2.77
C VAL A 495 26.15 -25.94 4.06
N ASP A 496 27.47 -25.95 3.97
CA ASP A 496 28.35 -25.77 5.13
C ASP A 496 28.18 -24.36 5.75
N ASP A 497 28.12 -23.30 4.92
CA ASP A 497 27.94 -21.91 5.38
C ASP A 497 26.55 -21.64 5.99
N LEU A 498 25.49 -22.22 5.42
CA LEU A 498 24.11 -21.95 5.82
C LEU A 498 23.53 -22.98 6.81
N SER A 499 24.18 -24.14 6.94
CA SER A 499 23.77 -25.26 7.80
C SER A 499 22.27 -25.64 7.69
N PRO A 500 21.73 -25.91 6.47
CA PRO A 500 20.35 -26.38 6.32
C PRO A 500 20.21 -27.86 6.72
N ASP A 501 19.02 -28.27 7.17
CA ASP A 501 18.66 -29.67 7.41
C ASP A 501 18.22 -30.38 6.11
N PHE A 502 17.71 -29.62 5.13
CA PHE A 502 17.25 -30.16 3.85
C PHE A 502 17.45 -29.16 2.69
N LEU A 503 17.45 -29.71 1.48
CA LEU A 503 17.56 -28.97 0.22
C LEU A 503 16.47 -29.42 -0.75
N VAL A 504 15.73 -28.47 -1.32
CA VAL A 504 14.73 -28.72 -2.37
C VAL A 504 15.21 -28.13 -3.68
N THR A 505 15.33 -28.96 -4.72
CA THR A 505 15.89 -28.52 -6.01
C THR A 505 15.57 -29.50 -7.14
N ALA A 506 15.55 -29.02 -8.38
CA ALA A 506 15.48 -29.86 -9.56
C ALA A 506 16.84 -30.49 -9.93
N ALA A 507 17.94 -29.89 -9.45
CA ALA A 507 19.30 -30.36 -9.68
C ALA A 507 19.57 -31.76 -9.09
N GLN A 508 20.65 -32.39 -9.56
CA GLN A 508 21.10 -33.69 -9.07
C GLN A 508 22.32 -33.49 -8.17
N TYR A 509 22.23 -34.01 -6.95
CA TYR A 509 23.28 -33.96 -5.95
C TYR A 509 23.47 -35.34 -5.30
N GLU A 510 24.65 -35.55 -4.71
CA GLU A 510 25.08 -36.78 -4.04
C GLU A 510 24.68 -36.81 -2.55
N TRP A 511 23.46 -36.34 -2.24
CA TRP A 511 22.86 -36.49 -0.92
C TRP A 511 21.72 -37.52 -0.95
N PRO A 512 21.34 -38.11 0.21
CA PRO A 512 20.18 -38.99 0.28
C PRO A 512 18.90 -38.26 -0.13
N VAL A 513 18.23 -38.76 -1.18
CA VAL A 513 16.90 -38.27 -1.60
C VAL A 513 15.85 -38.82 -0.66
N ALA A 514 15.20 -37.93 0.09
CA ALA A 514 14.11 -38.26 1.01
C ALA A 514 12.77 -38.43 0.28
N HIS A 515 12.56 -37.60 -0.75
CA HIS A 515 11.35 -37.57 -1.56
C HIS A 515 11.62 -36.99 -2.94
N GLN A 516 10.86 -37.42 -3.93
CA GLN A 516 10.92 -36.92 -5.30
C GLN A 516 9.51 -36.83 -5.87
N ALA A 517 9.20 -35.66 -6.44
CA ALA A 517 8.01 -35.41 -7.23
C ALA A 517 8.44 -34.74 -8.54
N GLY A 518 8.10 -35.33 -9.69
CA GLY A 518 8.47 -34.78 -11.00
C GLY A 518 9.97 -34.49 -11.13
N ALA A 519 10.30 -33.23 -11.40
CA ALA A 519 11.68 -32.77 -11.52
C ALA A 519 12.36 -32.52 -10.17
N TYR A 520 11.59 -32.16 -9.14
CA TYR A 520 12.09 -31.72 -7.85
C TYR A 520 12.37 -32.89 -6.89
N LYS A 521 13.41 -32.72 -6.08
CA LYS A 521 13.85 -33.67 -5.07
C LYS A 521 14.05 -32.94 -3.76
N VAL A 522 13.72 -33.63 -2.66
CA VAL A 522 14.05 -33.22 -1.30
C VAL A 522 15.22 -34.06 -0.84
N TYR A 523 16.36 -33.42 -0.59
CA TYR A 523 17.57 -34.05 -0.05
C TYR A 523 17.64 -33.81 1.46
N LEU A 524 18.00 -34.84 2.23
CA LEU A 524 18.38 -34.67 3.63
C LEU A 524 19.86 -34.34 3.71
N ILE A 525 20.19 -33.29 4.45
CA ILE A 525 21.58 -32.88 4.67
C ILE A 525 22.04 -33.52 5.98
N PRO A 526 23.08 -34.38 5.95
CA PRO A 526 23.65 -34.95 7.17
C PRO A 526 24.20 -33.83 8.05
N ALA A 527 24.02 -33.96 9.37
CA ALA A 527 24.74 -33.11 10.30
C ALA A 527 26.25 -33.28 10.04
N ILE A 528 26.97 -32.16 10.00
CA ILE A 528 28.44 -32.17 9.97
C ILE A 528 28.87 -32.60 11.37
N ASP A 529 29.43 -33.81 11.50
CA ASP A 529 29.97 -34.35 12.76
C ASP A 529 31.17 -33.55 13.28
#